data_AF-A0A3A1WWD6-F1
#
_entry.id   AF-A0A3A1WWD6-F1
#
_cell.length_a   1.000
_cell.length_b   1.000
_cell.length_c   1.000
_cell.angle_alpha   90.00
_cell.angle_beta   90.00
_cell.angle_gamma   90.00
#
_symmetry.space_group_name_H-M   'P 1'
#
loop_
_entity.id
_entity.type
_entity.pdbx_description
1 polymer ?
#
loop_
_entity_poly.entity_id
_entity_poly.type
_entity_poly.pdbx_seq_one_letter_code
_entity_poly.pdbx_strand_id
1 'polypeptide(L)'
;RVRKIGIRIVLRCLHVLLCVLIILGLGFFDVLFIVGRYSVKQNDNGTYTEHVDDMYAPFEYYLYKSEGPFFLKYLRPMKDSSDTDPKISESEWYSRIDRNNRKDTRLKDTRLKAEEPEKNSDLHDDTERDLESKRERNAALKIFDKYFAAKGFTFKESYTAKGDMYFVLSESRSDITYLQYNRDSQDGKCGLYILFKASKSSNGSWSPSDAHMQNTYTYEYSTGLIAKSSRAYW
;
A
#
# COMPACT_ATOMS: atom_id res chain seq x y z
N ARG A 1 -8.20 45.72 -50.48
CA ARG A 1 -7.09 44.85 -49.99
C ARG A 1 -7.03 44.79 -48.45
N VAL A 2 -7.07 45.94 -47.76
CA VAL A 2 -7.02 46.09 -46.29
C VAL A 2 -8.13 45.32 -45.55
N ARG A 3 -9.39 45.39 -46.00
CA ARG A 3 -10.53 44.68 -45.38
C ARG A 3 -10.37 43.16 -45.33
N LYS A 4 -9.75 42.53 -46.35
CA LYS A 4 -9.47 41.08 -46.38
C LYS A 4 -8.30 40.66 -45.47
N ILE A 5 -7.45 41.61 -45.09
CA ILE A 5 -6.33 41.39 -44.16
C ILE A 5 -6.85 41.51 -42.72
N GLY A 6 -7.65 42.54 -42.43
CA GLY A 6 -8.29 42.73 -41.13
C GLY A 6 -9.18 41.54 -40.73
N ILE A 7 -10.00 41.04 -41.65
CA ILE A 7 -10.84 39.85 -41.41
C ILE A 7 -9.99 38.62 -41.05
N ARG A 8 -8.84 38.43 -41.74
CA ARG A 8 -7.93 37.29 -41.46
C ARG A 8 -7.27 37.38 -40.09
N ILE A 9 -6.91 38.58 -39.64
CA ILE A 9 -6.32 38.80 -38.31
C ILE A 9 -7.36 38.50 -37.23
N VAL A 10 -8.57 39.04 -37.38
CA VAL A 10 -9.67 38.79 -36.43
C VAL A 10 -10.00 37.29 -36.34
N LEU A 11 -10.04 36.58 -37.47
CA LEU A 11 -10.29 35.13 -37.48
C LEU A 11 -9.20 34.35 -36.73
N ARG A 12 -7.93 34.73 -36.89
CA ARG A 12 -6.80 34.10 -36.18
C ARG A 12 -6.87 34.37 -34.69
N CYS A 13 -7.20 35.60 -34.27
CA CYS A 13 -7.39 35.93 -32.86
C CYS A 13 -8.53 35.11 -32.24
N LEU A 14 -9.67 35.00 -32.94
CA LEU A 14 -10.81 34.16 -32.51
C LEU A 14 -10.42 32.69 -32.38
N HIS A 15 -9.67 32.16 -33.33
CA HIS A 15 -9.21 30.77 -33.29
C HIS A 15 -8.27 30.51 -32.11
N VAL A 16 -7.31 31.40 -31.86
CA VAL A 16 -6.41 31.27 -30.70
C VAL A 16 -7.20 31.34 -29.40
N LEU A 17 -8.16 32.26 -29.30
CA LEU A 17 -8.99 32.42 -28.10
C LEU A 17 -9.86 31.19 -27.83
N LEU A 18 -10.41 30.58 -28.89
CA LEU A 18 -11.11 29.30 -28.80
C LEU A 18 -10.20 28.16 -28.31
N CYS A 19 -8.98 28.05 -28.86
CA CYS A 19 -8.01 27.05 -28.40
C CYS A 19 -7.66 27.21 -26.92
N VAL A 20 -7.46 28.44 -26.45
CA VAL A 20 -7.18 28.73 -25.03
C VAL A 20 -8.35 28.31 -24.15
N LEU A 21 -9.59 28.62 -24.54
CA LEU A 21 -10.78 28.21 -23.79
C LEU A 21 -10.94 26.69 -23.72
N ILE A 22 -10.62 25.98 -24.80
CA ILE A 22 -10.65 24.51 -24.82
C ILE A 22 -9.60 23.95 -23.85
N ILE A 23 -8.37 24.46 -23.88
CA ILE A 23 -7.30 24.01 -22.97
C ILE A 23 -7.67 24.27 -21.50
N LEU A 24 -8.22 25.46 -21.20
CA LEU A 24 -8.70 25.78 -19.85
C LEU A 24 -9.88 24.90 -19.43
N GLY A 25 -10.80 24.61 -20.36
CA GLY A 25 -11.93 23.72 -20.10
C GLY A 25 -11.50 22.28 -19.81
N LEU A 26 -10.52 21.76 -20.57
CA LEU A 26 -9.93 20.44 -20.32
C LEU A 26 -9.24 20.39 -18.96
N GLY A 27 -8.39 21.37 -18.66
CA GLY A 27 -7.71 21.44 -17.35
C GLY A 27 -8.69 21.58 -16.17
N PHE A 28 -9.78 22.33 -16.34
CA PHE A 28 -10.82 22.43 -15.32
C PHE A 28 -11.56 21.10 -15.13
N PHE A 29 -11.85 20.39 -16.21
CA PHE A 29 -12.47 19.06 -16.16
C PHE A 29 -11.56 18.04 -15.44
N ASP A 30 -10.26 18.05 -15.74
CA ASP A 30 -9.27 17.20 -15.06
C ASP A 30 -9.23 17.48 -13.54
N VAL A 31 -9.25 18.75 -13.13
CA VAL A 31 -9.29 19.13 -11.71
C VAL A 31 -10.57 18.64 -11.04
N LEU A 32 -11.73 18.85 -11.65
CA LEU A 32 -13.00 18.36 -11.09
C LEU A 32 -13.01 16.83 -10.94
N PHE A 33 -12.45 16.13 -11.92
CA PHE A 33 -12.36 14.68 -11.92
C PHE A 33 -11.44 14.15 -10.82
N ILE A 34 -10.31 14.82 -10.57
CA ILE A 34 -9.40 14.48 -9.47
C ILE A 34 -10.05 14.74 -8.11
N VAL A 35 -10.70 15.89 -7.92
CA VAL A 35 -11.35 16.25 -6.65
C VAL A 35 -12.51 15.31 -6.32
N GLY A 36 -13.28 14.89 -7.32
CA GLY A 36 -14.41 13.97 -7.14
C GLY A 36 -14.02 12.53 -6.86
N ARG A 37 -12.86 12.07 -7.37
CA ARG A 37 -12.41 10.67 -7.22
C ARG A 37 -11.83 10.33 -5.86
N TYR A 38 -11.13 11.27 -5.24
CA TYR A 38 -10.43 11.04 -3.97
C TYR A 38 -11.16 11.73 -2.81
N SER A 39 -12.48 11.51 -2.72
CA SER A 39 -13.28 12.14 -1.67
C SER A 39 -13.03 11.44 -0.33
N VAL A 40 -12.33 12.13 0.56
CA VAL A 40 -12.17 11.70 1.96
C VAL A 40 -13.40 12.13 2.75
N LYS A 41 -14.08 11.18 3.39
CA LYS A 41 -15.27 11.41 4.23
C LYS A 41 -14.87 11.54 5.70
N GLN A 42 -15.32 12.59 6.38
CA GLN A 42 -15.18 12.69 7.83
C GLN A 42 -16.24 11.82 8.54
N ASN A 43 -15.80 11.08 9.56
CA ASN A 43 -16.65 10.21 10.39
C ASN A 43 -17.04 10.92 11.69
N ASP A 44 -18.13 10.47 12.34
CA ASP A 44 -18.66 11.06 13.57
C ASP A 44 -17.66 11.04 14.75
N ASN A 45 -16.73 10.08 14.73
CA ASN A 45 -15.69 9.93 15.75
C ASN A 45 -14.43 10.78 15.50
N GLY A 46 -14.47 11.69 14.51
CA GLY A 46 -13.37 12.59 14.15
C GLY A 46 -12.27 11.96 13.29
N THR A 47 -12.41 10.70 12.89
CA THR A 47 -11.55 10.07 11.88
C THR A 47 -12.01 10.40 10.47
N TYR A 48 -11.22 10.01 9.49
CA TYR A 48 -11.49 10.22 8.08
C TYR A 48 -11.35 8.89 7.33
N THR A 49 -12.32 8.60 6.46
CA THR A 49 -12.34 7.42 5.59
C THR A 49 -12.02 7.86 4.17
N GLU A 50 -11.00 7.25 3.59
CA GLU A 50 -10.71 7.32 2.16
C GLU A 50 -11.24 6.04 1.48
N HIS A 51 -11.97 6.20 0.38
CA HIS A 51 -12.31 5.10 -0.52
C HIS A 51 -11.37 5.14 -1.72
N VAL A 52 -10.72 4.03 -2.01
CA VAL A 52 -9.73 3.90 -3.08
C VAL A 52 -10.29 3.00 -4.17
N ASP A 53 -10.59 3.60 -5.31
CA ASP A 53 -11.03 2.93 -6.54
C ASP A 53 -9.79 2.65 -7.44
N ASP A 54 -8.87 1.84 -6.94
CA ASP A 54 -7.65 1.43 -7.63
C ASP A 54 -7.52 -0.11 -7.56
N MET A 55 -7.44 -0.75 -8.73
CA MET A 55 -7.32 -2.20 -8.86
C MET A 55 -6.02 -2.75 -8.25
N TYR A 56 -5.01 -1.91 -8.04
CA TYR A 56 -3.75 -2.32 -7.40
C TYR A 56 -3.73 -2.08 -5.88
N ALA A 57 -4.75 -1.42 -5.33
CA ALA A 57 -4.83 -1.20 -3.89
C ALA A 57 -5.28 -2.50 -3.19
N PRO A 58 -4.57 -2.95 -2.13
CA PRO A 58 -4.94 -4.17 -1.40
C PRO A 58 -6.23 -4.02 -0.56
N PHE A 59 -6.72 -2.79 -0.40
CA PHE A 59 -7.95 -2.47 0.33
C PHE A 59 -8.68 -1.31 -0.34
N GLU A 60 -10.00 -1.40 -0.31
CA GLU A 60 -10.90 -0.35 -0.80
C GLU A 60 -11.02 0.84 0.16
N TYR A 61 -10.75 0.64 1.47
CA TYR A 61 -10.98 1.67 2.48
C TYR A 61 -9.79 1.84 3.43
N TYR A 62 -9.42 3.08 3.70
CA TYR A 62 -8.35 3.45 4.63
C TYR A 62 -8.80 4.49 5.65
N LEU A 63 -8.33 4.32 6.89
CA LEU A 63 -8.66 5.16 8.03
C LEU A 63 -7.51 6.14 8.32
N TYR A 64 -7.87 7.40 8.55
CA TYR A 64 -6.95 8.48 8.87
C TYR A 64 -7.42 9.27 10.09
N LYS A 65 -6.49 9.99 10.71
CA LYS A 65 -6.78 11.06 11.69
C LYS A 65 -6.16 12.37 11.25
N SER A 66 -6.75 13.50 11.62
CA SER A 66 -6.12 14.80 11.41
C SER A 66 -4.88 14.95 12.32
N GLU A 67 -3.78 15.43 11.75
CA GLU A 67 -2.64 16.02 12.50
C GLU A 67 -2.39 17.46 12.03
N GLY A 68 -3.47 18.22 11.86
CA GLY A 68 -3.43 19.64 11.50
C GLY A 68 -4.42 20.02 10.39
N PRO A 69 -4.42 21.30 9.98
CA PRO A 69 -5.40 21.83 9.02
C PRO A 69 -5.27 21.24 7.60
N PHE A 70 -4.12 20.65 7.26
CA PHE A 70 -3.84 20.17 5.91
C PHE A 70 -3.24 18.76 5.87
N PHE A 71 -3.20 18.06 7.00
CA PHE A 71 -2.54 16.76 7.09
C PHE A 71 -3.43 15.71 7.73
N LEU A 72 -3.62 14.62 6.99
CA LEU A 72 -4.24 13.40 7.46
C LEU A 72 -3.14 12.35 7.68
N LYS A 73 -3.00 11.90 8.92
CA LYS A 73 -2.11 10.80 9.27
C LYS A 73 -2.84 9.48 9.08
N TYR A 74 -2.26 8.63 8.26
CA TYR A 74 -2.69 7.25 8.08
C TYR A 74 -2.73 6.50 9.42
N LEU A 75 -3.79 5.73 9.65
CA LEU A 75 -3.92 4.85 10.81
C LEU A 75 -3.83 3.38 10.43
N ARG A 76 -4.65 2.91 9.49
CA ARG A 76 -4.75 1.50 9.07
C ARG A 76 -5.74 1.32 7.91
N PRO A 77 -5.81 0.14 7.26
CA PRO A 77 -6.93 -0.21 6.41
C PRO A 77 -8.22 -0.42 7.22
N MET A 78 -9.34 -0.43 6.51
CA MET A 78 -10.68 -0.67 7.04
C MET A 78 -11.29 -1.91 6.38
N LYS A 79 -12.07 -2.67 7.14
CA LYS A 79 -12.78 -3.83 6.60
C LYS A 79 -13.87 -3.40 5.60
N ASP A 80 -14.58 -2.35 5.96
CA ASP A 80 -15.64 -1.71 5.22
C ASP A 80 -15.79 -0.27 5.73
N SER A 81 -16.69 0.51 5.12
CA SER A 81 -16.91 1.91 5.48
C SER A 81 -17.36 2.15 6.94
N SER A 82 -17.79 1.12 7.68
CA SER A 82 -18.20 1.23 9.09
C SER A 82 -17.05 1.01 10.09
N ASP A 83 -15.94 0.40 9.66
CA ASP A 83 -14.78 0.07 10.49
C ASP A 83 -13.89 1.28 10.80
N THR A 84 -14.41 2.18 11.63
CA THR A 84 -13.84 3.51 11.87
C THR A 84 -13.13 3.65 13.23
N ASP A 85 -12.93 2.56 13.99
CA ASP A 85 -12.34 2.63 15.33
C ASP A 85 -10.84 3.01 15.28
N PRO A 86 -10.44 4.21 15.76
CA PRO A 86 -9.06 4.67 15.72
C PRO A 86 -8.17 4.04 16.80
N LYS A 87 -8.74 3.33 17.77
CA LYS A 87 -7.97 2.72 18.87
C LYS A 87 -7.30 1.42 18.45
N ILE A 88 -7.81 0.79 17.41
CA ILE A 88 -7.23 -0.44 16.85
C ILE A 88 -5.98 -0.05 16.09
N SER A 89 -4.83 -0.56 16.56
CA SER A 89 -3.57 -0.42 15.82
C SER A 89 -3.63 -1.21 14.51
N GLU A 90 -2.88 -0.77 13.51
CA GLU A 90 -2.79 -1.46 12.24
C GLU A 90 -2.40 -2.93 12.39
N SER A 91 -1.40 -3.24 13.20
CA SER A 91 -0.95 -4.63 13.40
C SER A 91 -1.98 -5.49 14.15
N GLU A 92 -2.78 -4.89 15.03
CA GLU A 92 -3.93 -5.57 15.65
C GLU A 92 -5.04 -5.84 14.63
N TRP A 93 -5.33 -4.88 13.75
CA TRP A 93 -6.35 -5.01 12.71
C TRP A 93 -6.06 -6.21 11.80
N TYR A 94 -4.84 -6.33 11.28
CA TYR A 94 -4.44 -7.50 10.48
C TYR A 94 -4.55 -8.81 11.26
N SER A 95 -4.19 -8.81 12.54
CA SER A 95 -4.31 -10.00 13.41
C SER A 95 -5.78 -10.45 13.61
N ARG A 96 -6.76 -9.56 13.44
CA ARG A 96 -8.19 -9.90 13.47
C ARG A 96 -8.64 -10.51 12.13
N ILE A 97 -8.20 -9.95 11.01
CA ILE A 97 -8.49 -10.46 9.67
C ILE A 97 -7.94 -11.88 9.50
N ASP A 98 -6.67 -12.13 9.85
CA ASP A 98 -6.05 -13.46 9.76
C ASP A 98 -6.82 -14.52 10.56
N ARG A 99 -7.29 -14.15 11.77
CA ARG A 99 -8.10 -15.05 12.61
C ARG A 99 -9.46 -15.36 12.02
N ASN A 100 -10.13 -14.37 11.44
CA ASN A 100 -11.43 -14.56 10.80
C ASN A 100 -11.30 -15.45 9.55
N ASN A 101 -10.30 -15.17 8.71
CA ASN A 101 -10.01 -16.01 7.54
C ASN A 101 -9.73 -17.46 7.93
N ARG A 102 -8.94 -17.69 8.99
CA ARG A 102 -8.69 -19.05 9.50
C ARG A 102 -9.97 -19.76 9.97
N LYS A 103 -10.93 -19.03 10.55
CA LYS A 103 -12.25 -19.59 10.91
C LYS A 103 -13.07 -19.90 9.67
N ASP A 104 -13.05 -19.02 8.67
CA ASP A 104 -13.78 -19.20 7.41
C ASP A 104 -13.23 -20.38 6.61
N THR A 105 -11.91 -20.56 6.54
CA THR A 105 -11.28 -21.75 5.94
C THR A 105 -11.68 -23.02 6.68
N ARG A 106 -11.66 -23.03 8.03
CA ARG A 106 -12.12 -24.20 8.81
C ARG A 106 -13.61 -24.49 8.60
N LEU A 107 -14.44 -23.47 8.48
CA LEU A 107 -15.87 -23.61 8.23
C LEU A 107 -16.13 -24.15 6.82
N LYS A 108 -15.38 -23.66 5.83
CA LYS A 108 -15.39 -24.16 4.45
C LYS A 108 -14.90 -25.62 4.35
N ASP A 109 -13.81 -25.99 5.01
CA ASP A 109 -13.32 -27.38 5.07
C ASP A 109 -14.34 -28.32 5.73
N THR A 110 -15.08 -27.83 6.74
CA THR A 110 -16.15 -28.60 7.39
C THR A 110 -17.37 -28.76 6.48
N ARG A 111 -17.64 -27.79 5.60
CA ARG A 111 -18.75 -27.82 4.61
C ARG A 111 -18.39 -28.61 3.34
N LEU A 112 -17.14 -28.57 2.89
CA LEU A 112 -16.61 -29.32 1.75
C LEU A 112 -16.58 -30.83 2.01
N LYS A 113 -16.61 -31.27 3.27
CA LYS A 113 -16.84 -32.69 3.61
C LYS A 113 -18.27 -33.17 3.37
N ALA A 114 -19.22 -32.30 3.00
CA ALA A 114 -20.61 -32.66 2.80
C ALA A 114 -21.11 -32.52 1.35
N GLU A 115 -20.54 -31.66 0.51
CA GLU A 115 -20.99 -31.50 -0.89
C GLU A 115 -19.82 -31.06 -1.81
N GLU A 116 -19.47 -31.88 -2.81
CA GLU A 116 -18.84 -31.41 -4.06
C GLU A 116 -19.96 -30.82 -4.96
N PRO A 117 -19.75 -29.78 -5.82
CA PRO A 117 -18.60 -29.67 -6.73
C PRO A 117 -18.15 -28.23 -7.15
N GLU A 118 -17.16 -28.24 -8.08
CA GLU A 118 -16.86 -27.30 -9.18
C GLU A 118 -16.18 -25.92 -8.96
N LYS A 119 -14.85 -26.00 -9.03
CA LYS A 119 -13.83 -25.14 -9.67
C LYS A 119 -14.32 -23.96 -10.55
N ASN A 120 -14.11 -22.74 -10.04
CA ASN A 120 -13.80 -21.55 -10.85
C ASN A 120 -12.37 -21.09 -10.48
N SER A 121 -11.37 -21.39 -11.32
CA SER A 121 -9.94 -21.22 -10.99
C SER A 121 -9.45 -19.78 -10.93
N ASP A 122 -10.13 -18.84 -11.61
CA ASP A 122 -9.54 -17.53 -11.87
C ASP A 122 -9.82 -16.51 -10.76
N LEU A 123 -10.97 -16.61 -10.08
CA LEU A 123 -11.32 -15.79 -8.91
C LEU A 123 -10.58 -16.21 -7.63
N HIS A 124 -10.11 -17.46 -7.58
CA HIS A 124 -9.37 -17.97 -6.43
C HIS A 124 -7.94 -17.41 -6.36
N ASP A 125 -7.28 -17.22 -7.50
CA ASP A 125 -5.89 -16.79 -7.56
C ASP A 125 -5.68 -15.33 -7.11
N ASP A 126 -6.56 -14.41 -7.52
CA ASP A 126 -6.47 -13.00 -7.06
C ASP A 126 -6.74 -12.86 -5.57
N THR A 127 -7.71 -13.63 -5.04
CA THR A 127 -8.04 -13.61 -3.60
C THR A 127 -6.90 -14.19 -2.76
N GLU A 128 -6.24 -15.24 -3.25
CA GLU A 128 -5.13 -15.90 -2.57
C GLU A 128 -3.86 -15.02 -2.56
N ARG A 129 -3.54 -14.36 -3.68
CA ARG A 129 -2.43 -13.38 -3.75
C ARG A 129 -2.64 -12.19 -2.83
N ASP A 130 -3.88 -11.70 -2.73
CA ASP A 130 -4.26 -10.63 -1.81
C ASP A 130 -4.09 -11.06 -0.34
N LEU A 131 -4.51 -12.28 0.01
CA LEU A 131 -4.33 -12.86 1.34
C LEU A 131 -2.85 -13.05 1.72
N GLU A 132 -2.03 -13.54 0.78
CA GLU A 132 -0.60 -13.73 1.00
C GLU A 132 0.10 -12.37 1.24
N SER A 133 -0.20 -11.38 0.39
CA SER A 133 0.31 -10.01 0.54
C SER A 133 -0.06 -9.41 1.90
N LYS A 134 -1.30 -9.63 2.36
CA LYS A 134 -1.78 -9.17 3.69
C LYS A 134 -1.02 -9.84 4.83
N ARG A 135 -0.77 -11.14 4.73
CA ARG A 135 -0.03 -11.92 5.71
C ARG A 135 1.43 -11.46 5.79
N GLU A 136 2.07 -11.27 4.63
CA GLU A 136 3.45 -10.80 4.54
C GLU A 136 3.63 -9.43 5.18
N ARG A 137 2.73 -8.51 4.84
CA ARG A 137 2.70 -7.16 5.40
C ARG A 137 2.48 -7.14 6.90
N ASN A 138 1.53 -7.93 7.41
CA ASN A 138 1.27 -8.01 8.85
C ASN A 138 2.52 -8.48 9.62
N ALA A 139 3.16 -9.54 9.14
CA ALA A 139 4.37 -10.06 9.75
C ALA A 139 5.52 -9.03 9.73
N ALA A 140 5.71 -8.33 8.60
CA ALA A 140 6.66 -7.22 8.49
C ALA A 140 6.35 -6.07 9.47
N LEU A 141 5.08 -5.72 9.64
CA LEU A 141 4.64 -4.69 10.59
C LEU A 141 4.88 -5.12 12.05
N LYS A 142 4.65 -6.39 12.40
CA LYS A 142 4.99 -6.92 13.74
C LYS A 142 6.50 -6.87 14.00
N ILE A 143 7.32 -7.14 12.99
CA ILE A 143 8.77 -6.97 13.05
C ILE A 143 9.13 -5.49 13.25
N PHE A 144 8.47 -4.59 12.50
CA PHE A 144 8.62 -3.14 12.63
C PHE A 144 8.32 -2.65 14.05
N ASP A 145 7.13 -2.97 14.57
CA ASP A 145 6.67 -2.59 15.90
C ASP A 145 7.68 -3.03 16.98
N LYS A 146 8.20 -4.26 16.87
CA LYS A 146 9.13 -4.83 17.86
C LYS A 146 10.52 -4.20 17.84
N TYR A 147 11.07 -3.89 16.66
CA TYR A 147 12.50 -3.55 16.55
C TYR A 147 12.83 -2.13 16.09
N PHE A 148 11.87 -1.42 15.49
CA PHE A 148 12.11 -0.19 14.73
C PHE A 148 11.23 0.97 15.16
N ALA A 149 9.95 0.73 15.51
CA ALA A 149 9.01 1.80 15.87
C ALA A 149 9.52 2.71 17.02
N ALA A 150 10.01 2.12 18.12
CA ALA A 150 10.54 2.86 19.26
C ALA A 150 11.84 3.65 18.95
N LYS A 151 12.49 3.37 17.81
CA LYS A 151 13.71 4.04 17.35
C LYS A 151 13.43 5.18 16.37
N GLY A 152 12.15 5.50 16.11
CA GLY A 152 11.75 6.59 15.21
C GLY A 152 11.86 6.26 13.72
N PHE A 153 11.95 4.97 13.36
CA PHE A 153 11.83 4.54 11.97
C PHE A 153 10.38 4.70 11.50
N THR A 154 10.19 4.73 10.18
CA THR A 154 8.87 4.77 9.54
C THR A 154 8.53 3.39 8.96
N PHE A 155 7.26 3.13 8.66
CA PHE A 155 6.86 1.94 7.91
C PHE A 155 6.17 2.39 6.63
N LYS A 156 6.94 2.47 5.53
CA LYS A 156 6.41 2.89 4.23
C LYS A 156 6.46 1.74 3.25
N GLU A 157 5.30 1.30 2.81
CA GLU A 157 5.16 0.27 1.79
C GLU A 157 5.58 0.78 0.40
N SER A 158 6.20 -0.10 -0.39
CA SER A 158 6.62 0.15 -1.76
C SER A 158 6.76 -1.20 -2.49
N TYR A 159 6.85 -1.13 -3.82
CA TYR A 159 6.85 -2.33 -4.67
C TYR A 159 8.04 -2.32 -5.63
N THR A 160 8.64 -3.48 -5.85
CA THR A 160 9.66 -3.65 -6.88
C THR A 160 9.01 -3.57 -8.27
N ALA A 161 9.82 -3.44 -9.31
CA ALA A 161 9.34 -3.52 -10.70
C ALA A 161 8.69 -4.88 -11.04
N LYS A 162 8.90 -5.92 -10.21
CA LYS A 162 8.28 -7.24 -10.36
C LYS A 162 6.98 -7.38 -9.56
N GLY A 163 6.60 -6.37 -8.78
CA GLY A 163 5.45 -6.42 -7.89
C GLY A 163 5.75 -6.95 -6.49
N ASP A 164 7.01 -7.28 -6.16
CA ASP A 164 7.35 -7.75 -4.82
C ASP A 164 7.26 -6.60 -3.81
N MET A 165 6.58 -6.83 -2.69
CA MET A 165 6.41 -5.83 -1.64
C MET A 165 7.69 -5.67 -0.81
N TYR A 166 8.03 -4.42 -0.47
CA TYR A 166 9.06 -4.10 0.51
C TYR A 166 8.69 -2.85 1.31
N PHE A 167 9.30 -2.70 2.49
CA PHE A 167 8.96 -1.67 3.45
C PHE A 167 10.17 -0.80 3.74
N VAL A 168 10.14 0.45 3.27
CA VAL A 168 11.17 1.45 3.57
C VAL A 168 11.05 1.85 5.03
N LEU A 169 12.10 1.57 5.80
CA LEU A 169 12.13 1.83 7.23
C LEU A 169 12.80 3.17 7.57
N SER A 170 13.84 3.52 6.83
CA SER A 170 14.57 4.77 6.96
C SER A 170 15.18 5.12 5.61
N GLU A 171 15.14 6.41 5.27
CA GLU A 171 15.72 6.92 4.05
C GLU A 171 16.42 8.26 4.34
N SER A 172 17.67 8.38 3.90
CA SER A 172 18.47 9.59 3.97
C SER A 172 18.88 10.04 2.55
N ARG A 173 19.75 11.05 2.47
CA ARG A 173 20.36 11.43 1.18
C ARG A 173 21.32 10.38 0.65
N SER A 174 21.99 9.64 1.53
CA SER A 174 23.07 8.71 1.19
C SER A 174 22.68 7.25 1.29
N ASP A 175 21.61 6.92 2.01
CA ASP A 175 21.29 5.53 2.35
C ASP A 175 19.79 5.30 2.37
N ILE A 176 19.40 4.06 2.07
CA ILE A 176 18.06 3.54 2.32
C ILE A 176 18.16 2.22 3.09
N THR A 177 17.26 2.04 4.06
CA THR A 177 17.10 0.80 4.81
C THR A 177 15.67 0.32 4.64
N TYR A 178 15.50 -0.93 4.19
CA TYR A 178 14.19 -1.50 3.91
C TYR A 178 14.10 -2.97 4.35
N LEU A 179 12.90 -3.41 4.70
CA LEU A 179 12.57 -4.78 5.04
C LEU A 179 11.84 -5.42 3.87
N GLN A 180 12.21 -6.64 3.48
CA GLN A 180 11.57 -7.34 2.37
C GLN A 180 11.30 -8.80 2.74
N TYR A 181 10.13 -9.31 2.37
CA TYR A 181 9.85 -10.74 2.46
C TYR A 181 10.75 -11.52 1.49
N ASN A 182 11.26 -12.67 1.93
CA ASN A 182 12.08 -13.55 1.10
C ASN A 182 11.31 -14.81 0.73
N ARG A 183 10.89 -15.57 1.75
CA ARG A 183 10.22 -16.86 1.60
C ARG A 183 9.65 -17.33 2.93
N ASP A 184 8.77 -18.32 2.87
CA ASP A 184 8.39 -19.13 4.01
C ASP A 184 9.47 -20.18 4.36
N SER A 185 9.45 -20.63 5.62
CA SER A 185 10.20 -21.82 6.06
C SER A 185 9.74 -23.05 5.30
N GLN A 186 10.57 -24.10 5.26
CA GLN A 186 10.25 -25.34 4.55
C GLN A 186 8.93 -25.99 5.03
N ASP A 187 8.55 -25.78 6.29
CA ASP A 187 7.31 -26.27 6.88
C ASP A 187 6.14 -25.26 6.80
N GLY A 188 6.33 -24.11 6.13
CA GLY A 188 5.32 -23.08 5.91
C GLY A 188 4.88 -22.32 7.17
N LYS A 189 5.52 -22.55 8.32
CA LYS A 189 5.09 -21.98 9.60
C LYS A 189 5.63 -20.59 9.88
N CYS A 190 6.73 -20.23 9.23
CA CYS A 190 7.42 -18.98 9.49
C CYS A 190 7.71 -18.21 8.21
N GLY A 191 7.43 -16.91 8.20
CA GLY A 191 7.90 -16.01 7.14
C GLY A 191 9.31 -15.49 7.46
N LEU A 192 10.20 -15.50 6.47
CA LEU A 192 11.54 -14.95 6.55
C LEU A 192 11.59 -13.58 5.87
N TYR A 193 12.06 -12.58 6.61
CA TYR A 193 12.18 -11.19 6.16
C TYR A 193 13.63 -10.75 6.26
N ILE A 194 14.13 -10.08 5.23
CA ILE A 194 15.50 -9.56 5.19
C ILE A 194 15.47 -8.05 5.35
N LEU A 195 16.28 -7.55 6.28
CA LEU A 195 16.61 -6.14 6.36
C LEU A 195 17.80 -5.86 5.45
N PHE A 196 17.59 -5.02 4.46
CA PHE A 196 18.59 -4.57 3.53
C PHE A 196 18.99 -3.12 3.82
N LYS A 197 20.23 -2.80 3.48
CA LYS A 197 20.72 -1.42 3.41
C LYS A 197 21.43 -1.20 2.09
N ALA A 198 21.08 -0.14 1.36
CA ALA A 198 21.73 0.25 0.12
C ALA A 198 22.20 1.70 0.19
N SER A 199 23.32 1.98 -0.49
CA SER A 199 23.80 3.35 -0.67
C SER A 199 23.06 4.02 -1.84
N LYS A 200 22.83 5.32 -1.72
CA LYS A 200 22.22 6.16 -2.76
C LYS A 200 23.31 6.95 -3.48
N SER A 201 23.14 7.07 -4.78
CA SER A 201 23.94 7.95 -5.63
C SER A 201 23.65 9.42 -5.30
N SER A 202 24.50 10.34 -5.78
CA SER A 202 24.37 11.78 -5.53
C SER A 202 23.05 12.39 -6.03
N ASN A 203 22.43 11.78 -7.05
CA ASN A 203 21.10 12.12 -7.58
C ASN A 203 19.94 11.46 -6.82
N GLY A 204 20.22 10.70 -5.76
CA GLY A 204 19.23 9.98 -4.96
C GLY A 204 18.80 8.61 -5.50
N SER A 205 19.34 8.14 -6.64
CA SER A 205 19.02 6.80 -7.15
C SER A 205 19.75 5.72 -6.37
N TRP A 206 19.15 4.53 -6.28
CA TRP A 206 19.75 3.34 -5.67
C TRP A 206 19.26 2.09 -6.40
N SER A 207 19.95 0.97 -6.20
CA SER A 207 19.59 -0.32 -6.78
C SER A 207 19.49 -1.37 -5.68
N PRO A 208 18.45 -2.24 -5.69
CA PRO A 208 18.40 -3.42 -4.84
C PRO A 208 19.59 -4.36 -5.03
N SER A 209 20.22 -4.36 -6.22
CA SER A 209 21.42 -5.17 -6.49
C SER A 209 22.65 -4.71 -5.69
N ASP A 210 22.68 -3.43 -5.28
CA ASP A 210 23.76 -2.86 -4.48
C ASP A 210 23.45 -2.94 -2.97
N ALA A 211 22.32 -3.57 -2.60
CA ALA A 211 21.89 -3.68 -1.23
C ALA A 211 22.63 -4.79 -0.49
N HIS A 212 23.01 -4.51 0.75
CA HIS A 212 23.63 -5.48 1.64
C HIS A 212 22.64 -5.94 2.71
N MET A 213 22.53 -7.25 2.89
CA MET A 213 21.78 -7.87 3.97
C MET A 213 22.39 -7.50 5.33
N GLN A 214 21.57 -6.95 6.22
CA GLN A 214 21.95 -6.57 7.58
C GLN A 214 21.51 -7.63 8.60
N ASN A 215 20.24 -8.02 8.55
CA ASN A 215 19.64 -8.97 9.47
C ASN A 215 18.53 -9.75 8.77
N THR A 216 18.29 -10.95 9.27
CA THR A 216 17.11 -11.75 8.92
C THR A 216 16.18 -11.80 10.13
N TYR A 217 14.90 -11.60 9.89
CA TYR A 217 13.84 -11.75 10.88
C TYR A 217 12.96 -12.92 10.48
N THR A 218 12.54 -13.69 11.47
CA THR A 218 11.62 -14.81 11.29
C THR A 218 10.38 -14.52 12.12
N TYR A 219 9.22 -14.60 11.48
CA TYR A 219 7.92 -14.46 12.13
C TYR A 219 7.16 -15.78 12.06
N GLU A 220 6.86 -16.37 13.22
CA GLU A 220 6.02 -17.58 13.28
C GLU A 220 4.54 -17.21 13.22
N TYR A 221 3.84 -17.62 12.16
CA TYR A 221 2.47 -17.20 11.87
C TYR A 221 1.46 -17.60 12.95
N SER A 222 1.70 -18.72 13.64
CA SER A 222 0.74 -19.25 14.62
C SER A 222 0.85 -18.61 16.00
N THR A 223 2.06 -18.29 16.43
CA THR A 223 2.33 -17.81 17.80
C THR A 223 2.62 -16.30 17.84
N GLY A 224 2.97 -15.70 16.70
CA GLY A 224 3.47 -14.33 16.63
C GLY A 224 4.90 -14.18 17.17
N LEU A 225 5.62 -15.27 17.41
CA LEU A 225 7.01 -15.21 17.86
C LEU A 225 7.89 -14.61 16.75
N ILE A 226 8.68 -13.61 17.13
CA ILE A 226 9.64 -12.97 16.23
C ILE A 226 11.05 -13.25 16.72
N ALA A 227 11.82 -13.97 15.90
CA ALA A 227 13.25 -14.16 16.08
C ALA A 227 14.04 -13.22 15.16
N LYS A 228 15.18 -12.74 15.66
CA LYS A 228 16.15 -11.97 14.86
C LYS A 228 17.42 -12.80 14.74
N SER A 229 17.86 -13.03 13.52
CA SER A 229 19.16 -13.62 13.21
C SER A 229 20.05 -12.56 12.58
N SER A 230 21.22 -12.34 13.18
CA SER A 230 22.31 -11.60 12.55
C SER A 230 23.21 -12.60 11.84
N ARG A 231 23.30 -12.58 10.51
CA ARG A 231 24.40 -13.25 9.81
C ARG A 231 24.86 -12.48 8.58
N ALA A 232 26.12 -12.08 8.62
CA ALA A 232 26.99 -12.30 7.47
C ALA A 232 27.10 -13.82 7.26
N TYR A 233 26.87 -14.29 6.04
CA TYR A 233 26.99 -15.67 5.55
C TYR A 233 25.83 -16.64 5.86
N TRP A 234 25.05 -16.91 4.82
CA TRP A 234 24.37 -18.16 4.51
C TRP A 234 24.92 -18.67 3.18
#